data_AF-A0A398CW37-F1
#
_entry.id   AF-A0A398CW37-F1
#
_cell.length_a   1.000
_cell.length_b   1.000
_cell.length_c   1.000
_cell.angle_alpha   90.00
_cell.angle_beta   90.00
_cell.angle_gamma   90.00
#
_symmetry.space_group_name_H-M   'P 1'
#
loop_
_entity.id
_entity.type
_entity.pdbx_description
1 polymer ?
#
loop_
_entity_poly.entity_id
_entity_poly.type
_entity_poly.pdbx_seq_one_letter_code
_entity_poly.pdbx_strand_id
1 'polypeptide(L)'
;MTTRRLVVLCLLLCVVSCSLVGCKGRTSGGPSQTVGLTSVEAAELAWPEAKKNFGDAVLWRLAPVEERESLTMCLASDWQDSDRSSAWFVWYADPVGENWMMFSIQGTAIASRDIGTRSFSKMAMGADWPRERPAVAMKDAAKAAAAQGAEFSALTWTEFTYDHASDGSQRPGWVFSFSETLASGGTLIYWFFVDGITGAVLRAVNDRNEPMELPIDREALSKPRTDNHEKDLRQFFGFISTGQPEWAVRQLASAASSTEATAQKWLANFQSLSALTVVSVEQASLELWTAEREFYKVTLDVQTSELQEKYGWNNGRNVRWVSIIPQGAGAWKVSALSSSP
;
A
#
# COMPACT_ATOMS: atom_id res chain seq x y z
N MET A 1 -18.43 -23.93 -55.28
CA MET A 1 -18.66 -22.48 -55.21
C MET A 1 -18.10 -22.02 -53.86
N THR A 2 -16.80 -21.67 -53.82
CA THR A 2 -16.24 -20.28 -53.87
C THR A 2 -16.36 -19.60 -52.50
N THR A 3 -15.33 -19.14 -51.77
CA THR A 3 -13.87 -18.92 -51.98
C THR A 3 -13.32 -18.61 -50.56
N ARG A 4 -12.35 -19.34 -49.99
CA ARG A 4 -10.89 -19.06 -49.94
C ARG A 4 -10.47 -17.64 -49.47
N ARG A 5 -9.58 -17.65 -48.44
CA ARG A 5 -8.26 -16.96 -48.34
C ARG A 5 -8.22 -15.54 -47.71
N LEU A 6 -7.46 -15.33 -46.61
CA LEU A 6 -6.01 -14.94 -46.54
C LEU A 6 -5.87 -13.40 -46.80
N VAL A 7 -5.04 -12.55 -46.18
CA VAL A 7 -3.84 -12.67 -45.31
C VAL A 7 -3.36 -11.24 -44.94
N VAL A 8 -2.65 -11.09 -43.81
CA VAL A 8 -1.46 -10.22 -43.53
C VAL A 8 -1.62 -8.68 -43.57
N LEU A 9 -1.30 -7.89 -42.53
CA LEU A 9 -0.08 -7.68 -41.69
C LEU A 9 0.67 -6.39 -42.16
N CYS A 10 1.24 -5.67 -41.17
CA CYS A 10 2.42 -4.79 -41.27
C CYS A 10 2.22 -3.38 -41.89
N LEU A 11 2.82 -2.27 -41.44
CA LEU A 11 3.86 -1.88 -40.45
C LEU A 11 3.65 -0.36 -40.22
N LEU A 12 3.61 0.17 -38.99
CA LEU A 12 4.74 0.70 -38.20
C LEU A 12 5.49 1.92 -38.79
N LEU A 13 5.54 2.97 -37.95
CA LEU A 13 6.63 3.92 -37.69
C LEU A 13 7.02 4.99 -38.73
N CYS A 14 6.92 6.26 -38.31
CA CYS A 14 8.06 7.18 -38.10
C CYS A 14 7.56 8.46 -37.39
N VAL A 15 7.89 8.72 -36.12
CA VAL A 15 9.11 9.37 -35.57
C VAL A 15 8.94 10.89 -35.39
N VAL A 16 8.80 11.27 -34.11
CA VAL A 16 9.49 12.35 -33.36
C VAL A 16 9.87 13.65 -34.09
N SER A 17 9.32 14.78 -33.62
CA SER A 17 10.06 15.99 -33.17
C SER A 17 9.05 17.08 -32.75
N CYS A 18 8.92 17.37 -31.46
CA CYS A 18 9.64 18.39 -30.68
C CYS A 18 9.14 19.84 -30.87
N SER A 19 8.73 20.42 -29.73
CA SER A 19 9.01 21.80 -29.28
C SER A 19 7.88 22.85 -29.32
N LEU A 20 7.57 23.32 -28.10
CA LEU A 20 7.37 24.73 -27.73
C LEU A 20 6.07 25.45 -28.18
N VAL A 21 5.02 25.30 -27.37
CA VAL A 21 4.17 26.40 -26.90
C VAL A 21 3.66 25.94 -25.52
N GLY A 22 3.82 26.60 -24.39
CA GLY A 22 4.22 27.95 -24.03
C GLY A 22 3.56 28.17 -22.67
N CYS A 23 4.35 28.39 -21.62
CA CYS A 23 3.85 28.78 -20.30
C CYS A 23 2.95 30.02 -20.44
N LYS A 24 1.70 29.95 -19.97
CA LYS A 24 0.96 31.09 -19.42
C LYS A 24 -0.36 30.64 -18.78
N GLY A 25 -0.49 30.92 -17.49
CA GLY A 25 -1.78 30.91 -16.80
C GLY A 25 -1.97 29.81 -15.76
N ARG A 26 -1.16 29.82 -14.68
CA ARG A 26 -1.69 29.42 -13.36
C ARG A 26 -2.74 30.47 -13.01
N THR A 27 -4.00 30.23 -13.37
CA THR A 27 -5.11 30.89 -12.70
C THR A 27 -5.20 30.26 -11.32
N SER A 28 -4.87 31.06 -10.30
CA SER A 28 -5.30 30.83 -8.92
C SER A 28 -6.81 30.70 -8.94
N GLY A 29 -7.31 29.46 -8.95
CA GLY A 29 -8.71 29.20 -8.66
C GLY A 29 -8.96 29.67 -7.24
N GLY A 30 -9.80 30.68 -7.07
CA GLY A 30 -10.40 31.00 -5.78
C GLY A 30 -11.14 29.78 -5.23
N PRO A 31 -11.56 29.81 -3.95
CA PRO A 31 -12.13 28.65 -3.27
C PRO A 31 -13.27 28.07 -4.11
N SER A 32 -13.03 26.88 -4.66
CA SER A 32 -14.08 26.07 -5.25
C SER A 32 -15.13 25.89 -4.16
N GLN A 33 -16.40 26.17 -4.46
CA GLN A 33 -17.50 25.79 -3.58
C GLN A 33 -17.57 24.26 -3.57
N THR A 34 -16.67 23.62 -2.84
CA THR A 34 -16.59 22.18 -2.71
C THR A 34 -17.78 21.73 -1.86
N VAL A 35 -18.81 21.25 -2.54
CA VAL A 35 -19.98 20.60 -1.93
C VAL A 35 -19.48 19.37 -1.17
N GLY A 36 -19.54 19.41 0.16
CA GLY A 36 -19.03 18.35 1.03
C GLY A 36 -18.85 18.83 2.46
N LEU A 37 -18.68 17.89 3.39
CA LEU A 37 -18.44 18.19 4.81
C LEU A 37 -16.96 18.02 5.15
N THR A 38 -16.51 18.70 6.20
CA THR A 38 -15.26 18.36 6.90
C THR A 38 -15.41 17.05 7.68
N SER A 39 -14.29 16.46 8.11
CA SER A 39 -14.31 15.25 8.96
C SER A 39 -15.11 15.46 10.25
N VAL A 40 -14.98 16.65 10.83
CA VAL A 40 -15.66 17.06 12.06
C VAL A 40 -17.15 17.29 11.81
N GLU A 41 -17.51 18.04 10.76
CA GLU A 41 -18.91 18.30 10.39
C GLU A 41 -19.67 17.01 10.06
N ALA A 42 -19.01 16.04 9.40
CA ALA A 42 -19.60 14.75 9.07
C ALA A 42 -19.94 13.92 10.31
N ALA A 43 -19.05 13.87 11.30
CA ALA A 43 -19.29 13.23 12.58
C ALA A 43 -20.41 13.94 13.36
N GLU A 44 -20.36 15.27 13.43
CA GLU A 44 -21.40 16.07 14.09
C GLU A 44 -22.79 15.88 13.47
N LEU A 45 -22.88 15.69 12.15
CA LEU A 45 -24.15 15.40 11.46
C LEU A 45 -24.76 14.06 11.88
N ALA A 46 -23.93 13.02 12.03
CA ALA A 46 -24.38 11.67 12.34
C ALA A 46 -24.59 11.41 13.84
N TRP A 47 -23.88 12.14 14.71
CA TRP A 47 -23.88 11.90 16.15
C TRP A 47 -25.26 11.96 16.83
N PRO A 48 -26.14 12.95 16.58
CA PRO A 48 -27.44 13.02 17.23
C PRO A 48 -28.31 11.77 16.97
N GLU A 49 -28.24 11.23 15.75
CA GLU A 49 -28.94 10.00 15.37
C GLU A 49 -28.35 8.78 16.09
N ALA A 50 -27.02 8.68 16.19
CA ALA A 50 -26.36 7.60 16.92
C ALA A 50 -26.71 7.64 18.41
N LYS A 51 -26.60 8.82 19.05
CA LYS A 51 -26.86 9.03 20.48
C LYS A 51 -28.31 8.71 20.87
N LYS A 52 -29.27 8.99 19.99
CA LYS A 52 -30.69 8.66 20.20
C LYS A 52 -30.93 7.15 20.29
N ASN A 53 -30.16 6.36 19.54
CA ASN A 53 -30.31 4.91 19.49
C ASN A 53 -29.41 4.18 20.50
N PHE A 54 -28.22 4.73 20.79
CA PHE A 54 -27.28 4.19 21.77
C PHE A 54 -26.79 5.33 22.67
N GLY A 55 -27.24 5.34 23.92
CA GLY A 55 -26.88 6.40 24.87
C GLY A 55 -25.37 6.52 25.13
N ASP A 56 -24.61 5.45 24.89
CA ASP A 56 -23.16 5.39 25.05
C ASP A 56 -22.39 5.27 23.72
N ALA A 57 -22.98 5.66 22.59
CA ALA A 57 -22.33 5.60 21.28
C ALA A 57 -20.95 6.28 21.29
N VAL A 58 -20.00 5.69 20.55
CA VAL A 58 -18.69 6.26 20.28
C VAL A 58 -18.41 6.17 18.78
N LEU A 59 -17.84 7.21 18.20
CA LEU A 59 -17.34 7.19 16.85
C LEU A 59 -16.29 6.08 16.79
N TRP A 60 -16.49 5.09 15.93
CA TRP A 60 -15.60 3.95 15.80
C TRP A 60 -14.69 4.07 14.59
N ARG A 61 -15.28 4.53 13.48
CA ARG A 61 -14.60 4.74 12.20
C ARG A 61 -15.20 5.92 11.47
N LEU A 62 -14.35 6.69 10.80
CA LEU A 62 -14.74 7.77 9.89
C LEU A 62 -13.81 7.75 8.68
N ALA A 63 -14.35 7.63 7.47
CA ALA A 63 -13.56 7.58 6.24
C ALA A 63 -14.23 8.43 5.14
N PRO A 64 -13.45 9.13 4.29
CA PRO A 64 -13.96 9.99 3.23
C PRO A 64 -14.41 9.16 2.02
N VAL A 65 -15.37 8.26 2.20
CA VAL A 65 -15.90 7.36 1.17
C VAL A 65 -17.43 7.36 1.22
N GLU A 66 -18.09 6.93 0.14
CA GLU A 66 -19.56 6.87 0.09
C GLU A 66 -20.15 5.82 1.02
N GLU A 67 -19.53 4.64 1.09
CA GLU A 67 -20.05 3.49 1.84
C GLU A 67 -18.91 2.61 2.38
N ARG A 68 -19.25 1.69 3.29
CA ARG A 68 -18.30 0.86 4.03
C ARG A 68 -17.30 0.10 3.13
N GLU A 69 -17.79 -0.43 2.01
CA GLU A 69 -17.03 -1.31 1.10
C GLU A 69 -16.36 -0.53 -0.03
N SER A 70 -16.57 0.79 -0.11
CA SER A 70 -15.96 1.61 -1.15
C SER A 70 -14.44 1.65 -1.00
N LEU A 71 -13.75 1.45 -2.12
CA LEU A 71 -12.29 1.51 -2.23
C LEU A 71 -11.81 2.87 -2.77
N THR A 72 -12.73 3.81 -3.03
CA THR A 72 -12.41 5.11 -3.64
C THR A 72 -12.73 6.25 -2.67
N MET A 73 -11.71 7.06 -2.36
CA MET A 73 -11.88 8.26 -1.55
C MET A 73 -12.53 9.41 -2.34
N CYS A 74 -13.41 10.14 -1.66
CA CYS A 74 -14.19 11.27 -2.17
C CYS A 74 -13.61 12.63 -1.72
N LEU A 75 -12.32 12.67 -1.39
CA LEU A 75 -11.63 13.88 -0.92
C LEU A 75 -11.70 15.01 -1.95
N ALA A 76 -11.98 16.23 -1.47
CA ALA A 76 -11.90 17.42 -2.31
C ALA A 76 -10.45 17.66 -2.76
N SER A 77 -10.23 18.31 -3.90
CA SER A 77 -8.87 18.58 -4.40
C SER A 77 -8.01 19.43 -3.45
N ASP A 78 -8.64 20.18 -2.55
CA ASP A 78 -8.02 21.05 -1.55
C ASP A 78 -8.13 20.50 -0.12
N TRP A 79 -8.42 19.20 0.05
CA TRP A 79 -8.74 18.60 1.35
C TRP A 79 -7.66 18.82 2.43
N GLN A 80 -6.38 18.93 2.04
CA GLN A 80 -5.28 19.18 2.98
C GLN A 80 -5.38 20.56 3.66
N ASP A 81 -6.12 21.49 3.05
CA ASP A 81 -6.41 22.82 3.60
C ASP A 81 -7.85 22.90 4.12
N SER A 82 -8.80 22.29 3.39
CA SER A 82 -10.23 22.43 3.62
C SER A 82 -10.81 21.39 4.59
N ASP A 83 -10.17 20.23 4.75
CA ASP A 83 -10.68 19.03 5.42
C ASP A 83 -11.86 18.35 4.71
N ARG A 84 -12.23 18.79 3.51
CA ARG A 84 -13.50 18.42 2.89
C ARG A 84 -13.45 17.14 2.06
N SER A 85 -14.56 16.41 2.10
CA SER A 85 -14.88 15.29 1.21
C SER A 85 -16.33 15.42 0.74
N SER A 86 -16.61 15.02 -0.51
CA SER A 86 -17.98 15.01 -1.05
C SER A 86 -18.83 13.86 -0.49
N ALA A 87 -18.20 12.89 0.19
CA ALA A 87 -18.88 11.82 0.89
C ALA A 87 -18.12 11.36 2.14
N TRP A 88 -18.86 10.85 3.13
CA TRP A 88 -18.30 10.29 4.36
C TRP A 88 -19.04 9.02 4.77
N PHE A 89 -18.27 8.02 5.14
CA PHE A 89 -18.75 6.87 5.89
C PHE A 89 -18.47 7.12 7.36
N VAL A 90 -19.51 7.06 8.19
CA VAL A 90 -19.41 7.25 9.64
C VAL A 90 -19.95 6.03 10.34
N TRP A 91 -19.20 5.50 11.28
CA TRP A 91 -19.58 4.34 12.07
C TRP A 91 -19.54 4.69 13.54
N TYR A 92 -20.68 4.63 14.23
CA TYR A 92 -20.76 4.67 15.68
C TYR A 92 -21.03 3.27 16.23
N ALA A 93 -20.42 2.95 17.38
CA ALA A 93 -20.64 1.70 18.07
C ALA A 93 -20.90 1.94 19.57
N ASP A 94 -21.65 1.04 20.20
CA ASP A 94 -21.67 0.95 21.66
C ASP A 94 -20.36 0.28 22.11
N PRO A 95 -19.49 0.91 22.91
CA PRO A 95 -18.19 0.35 23.27
C PRO A 95 -18.27 -0.93 24.13
N VAL A 96 -19.34 -1.11 24.92
CA VAL A 96 -19.51 -2.23 25.85
C VAL A 96 -20.52 -3.27 25.33
N GLY A 97 -21.49 -2.82 24.54
CA GLY A 97 -22.53 -3.66 23.96
C GLY A 97 -22.16 -4.26 22.60
N GLU A 98 -23.17 -4.78 21.93
CA GLU A 98 -23.05 -5.38 20.60
C GLU A 98 -23.63 -4.50 19.51
N ASN A 99 -24.15 -3.31 19.81
CA ASN A 99 -24.85 -2.52 18.81
C ASN A 99 -23.91 -1.59 18.04
N TRP A 100 -24.26 -1.34 16.78
CA TRP A 100 -23.63 -0.31 15.98
C TRP A 100 -24.62 0.38 15.05
N MET A 101 -24.20 1.55 14.55
CA MET A 101 -24.89 2.26 13.49
C MET A 101 -23.90 2.88 12.52
N MET A 102 -24.15 2.63 11.24
CA MET A 102 -23.37 3.14 10.13
C MET A 102 -24.18 4.16 9.35
N PHE A 103 -23.51 5.18 8.86
CA PHE A 103 -24.08 6.26 8.08
C PHE A 103 -23.27 6.42 6.80
N SER A 104 -23.98 6.56 5.69
CA SER A 104 -23.41 7.06 4.45
C SER A 104 -23.88 8.50 4.28
N ILE A 105 -22.94 9.43 4.15
CA ILE A 105 -23.19 10.86 3.96
C ILE A 105 -22.74 11.21 2.54
N GLN A 106 -23.61 11.89 1.79
CA GLN A 106 -23.31 12.43 0.47
C GLN A 106 -23.62 13.93 0.44
N GLY A 107 -22.65 14.72 -0.03
CA GLY A 107 -22.70 16.17 0.07
C GLY A 107 -22.76 16.61 1.53
N THR A 108 -23.92 17.12 1.96
CA THR A 108 -24.15 17.64 3.33
C THR A 108 -25.29 16.92 4.05
N ALA A 109 -25.72 15.74 3.57
CA ALA A 109 -26.86 15.02 4.10
C ALA A 109 -26.56 13.53 4.31
N ILE A 110 -27.22 12.94 5.31
CA ILE A 110 -27.22 11.49 5.52
C ILE A 110 -28.05 10.86 4.39
N ALA A 111 -27.38 10.10 3.52
CA ALA A 111 -27.98 9.39 2.40
C ALA A 111 -28.57 8.04 2.84
N SER A 112 -27.88 7.32 3.73
CA SER A 112 -28.37 6.07 4.29
C SER A 112 -27.91 5.86 5.73
N ARG A 113 -28.65 5.01 6.44
CA ARG A 113 -28.33 4.55 7.79
C ARG A 113 -28.57 3.06 7.89
N ASP A 114 -27.70 2.39 8.62
CA ASP A 114 -27.82 0.97 8.92
C ASP A 114 -27.55 0.73 10.40
N ILE A 115 -28.30 -0.18 11.01
CA ILE A 115 -28.20 -0.53 12.43
C ILE A 115 -28.06 -2.04 12.50
N GLY A 116 -27.07 -2.51 13.24
CA GLY A 116 -26.89 -3.94 13.43
C GLY A 116 -26.20 -4.28 14.72
N THR A 117 -25.89 -5.57 14.85
CA THR A 117 -25.08 -6.09 15.93
C THR A 117 -23.68 -6.50 15.44
N ARG A 118 -22.66 -6.33 16.27
CA ARG A 118 -21.25 -6.58 15.98
C ARG A 118 -20.79 -7.87 16.65
N SER A 119 -19.76 -8.50 16.06
CA SER A 119 -19.12 -9.71 16.57
C SER A 119 -17.70 -9.49 17.11
N PHE A 120 -17.26 -8.24 17.32
CA PHE A 120 -15.92 -7.93 17.82
C PHE A 120 -15.88 -7.64 19.33
N SER A 121 -14.69 -7.80 19.92
CA SER A 121 -14.46 -7.72 21.36
C SER A 121 -14.80 -6.34 21.95
N LYS A 122 -15.33 -6.35 23.18
CA LYS A 122 -15.52 -5.12 23.96
C LYS A 122 -14.20 -4.37 24.08
N MET A 123 -14.26 -3.04 24.03
CA MET A 123 -13.10 -2.18 24.19
C MET A 123 -13.28 -1.29 25.42
N ALA A 124 -12.27 -1.29 26.30
CA ALA A 124 -12.23 -0.35 27.41
C ALA A 124 -11.86 1.03 26.86
N MET A 125 -12.85 1.93 26.76
CA MET A 125 -12.63 3.30 26.30
C MET A 125 -11.92 4.12 27.38
N GLY A 126 -10.89 4.88 26.98
CA GLY A 126 -10.29 5.90 27.84
C GLY A 126 -11.31 6.98 28.22
N ALA A 127 -11.21 7.50 29.45
CA ALA A 127 -12.14 8.52 29.95
C ALA A 127 -12.04 9.85 29.19
N ASP A 128 -10.88 10.12 28.59
CA ASP A 128 -10.52 11.31 27.82
C ASP A 128 -10.73 11.14 26.31
N TRP A 129 -11.17 9.97 25.85
CA TRP A 129 -11.26 9.70 24.42
C TRP A 129 -12.47 10.38 23.77
N PRO A 130 -12.28 11.00 22.59
CA PRO A 130 -13.36 11.68 21.88
C PRO A 130 -14.42 10.69 21.37
N ARG A 131 -15.65 10.83 21.88
CA ARG A 131 -16.76 9.93 21.53
C ARG A 131 -17.57 10.40 20.34
N GLU A 132 -17.81 11.70 20.24
CA GLU A 132 -18.74 12.27 19.25
C GLU A 132 -18.08 12.48 17.89
N ARG A 133 -16.86 12.99 17.86
CA ARG A 133 -16.16 13.43 16.65
C ARG A 133 -14.65 13.40 16.91
N PRO A 134 -13.79 13.33 15.88
CA PRO A 134 -12.34 13.47 16.08
C PRO A 134 -12.03 14.79 16.79
N ALA A 135 -11.16 14.79 17.80
CA ALA A 135 -10.72 16.04 18.43
C ALA A 135 -9.75 16.81 17.52
N VAL A 136 -9.00 16.09 16.70
CA VAL A 136 -8.12 16.61 15.65
C VAL A 136 -8.76 16.33 14.30
N ALA A 137 -8.95 17.38 13.49
CA ALA A 137 -9.46 17.27 12.12
C ALA A 137 -8.45 16.54 11.21
N MET A 138 -8.93 15.84 10.18
CA MET A 138 -8.08 15.10 9.24
C MET A 138 -6.97 15.97 8.63
N LYS A 139 -7.27 17.22 8.25
CA LYS A 139 -6.27 18.14 7.72
C LYS A 139 -5.14 18.48 8.68
N ASP A 140 -5.44 18.58 9.98
CA ASP A 140 -4.43 18.95 10.97
C ASP A 140 -3.57 17.73 11.35
N ALA A 141 -4.18 16.54 11.37
CA ALA A 141 -3.44 15.28 11.44
C ALA A 141 -2.56 15.08 10.19
N ALA A 142 -3.05 15.44 9.00
CA ALA A 142 -2.28 15.39 7.77
C ALA A 142 -1.09 16.34 7.80
N LYS A 143 -1.24 17.58 8.30
CA LYS A 143 -0.12 18.50 8.52
C LYS A 143 0.94 17.93 9.45
N ALA A 144 0.53 17.27 10.53
CA ALA A 144 1.48 16.62 11.45
C ALA A 144 2.26 15.49 10.76
N ALA A 145 1.60 14.66 9.96
CA ALA A 145 2.26 13.61 9.16
C ALA A 145 3.17 14.20 8.07
N ALA A 146 2.75 15.27 7.39
CA ALA A 146 3.56 15.97 6.38
C ALA A 146 4.85 16.55 6.99
N ALA A 147 4.77 17.09 8.21
CA ALA A 147 5.94 17.57 8.94
C ALA A 147 6.94 16.45 9.30
N GLN A 148 6.51 15.19 9.30
CA GLN A 148 7.35 14.00 9.48
C GLN A 148 7.74 13.33 8.15
N GLY A 149 7.51 14.01 7.02
CA GLY A 149 7.94 13.56 5.70
C GLY A 149 6.93 12.71 4.94
N ALA A 150 5.65 12.67 5.31
CA ALA A 150 4.63 11.98 4.50
C ALA A 150 4.39 12.67 3.13
N GLU A 151 4.30 11.87 2.05
CA GLU A 151 4.07 12.35 0.67
C GLU A 151 2.59 12.20 0.29
N PHE A 152 1.80 13.26 0.47
CA PHE A 152 0.36 13.21 0.25
C PHE A 152 -0.07 13.11 -1.21
N SER A 153 0.82 13.36 -2.19
CA SER A 153 0.53 13.01 -3.58
C SER A 153 0.49 11.49 -3.81
N ALA A 154 1.07 10.70 -2.89
CA ALA A 154 1.07 9.23 -2.89
C ALA A 154 0.05 8.62 -1.91
N LEU A 155 -0.87 9.41 -1.35
CA LEU A 155 -1.90 8.93 -0.43
C LEU A 155 -2.85 7.96 -1.16
N THR A 156 -3.03 6.77 -0.60
CA THR A 156 -3.95 5.75 -1.13
C THR A 156 -5.20 5.58 -0.27
N TRP A 157 -5.12 5.86 1.03
CA TRP A 157 -6.25 5.73 1.94
C TRP A 157 -6.08 6.62 3.18
N THR A 158 -7.19 7.09 3.76
CA THR A 158 -7.20 7.66 5.10
C THR A 158 -8.48 7.34 5.84
N GLU A 159 -8.37 7.14 7.15
CA GLU A 159 -9.51 7.00 8.04
C GLU A 159 -9.14 7.38 9.47
N PHE A 160 -10.13 7.82 10.24
CA PHE A 160 -10.04 7.84 11.69
C PHE A 160 -10.58 6.51 12.21
N THR A 161 -9.83 5.84 13.09
CA THR A 161 -10.22 4.54 13.63
C THR A 161 -9.59 4.29 15.00
N TYR A 162 -10.27 3.47 15.79
CA TYR A 162 -9.69 2.88 16.99
C TYR A 162 -8.89 1.62 16.63
N ASP A 163 -9.21 0.90 15.55
CA ASP A 163 -8.70 -0.45 15.23
C ASP A 163 -7.32 -0.48 14.55
N HIS A 164 -6.33 0.20 15.13
CA HIS A 164 -5.00 0.30 14.53
C HIS A 164 -3.83 -0.25 15.38
N ALA A 165 -4.08 -0.75 16.60
CA ALA A 165 -3.05 -1.37 17.43
C ALA A 165 -3.56 -2.68 18.05
N SER A 166 -2.83 -3.78 17.84
CA SER A 166 -3.17 -5.12 18.34
C SER A 166 -2.55 -5.45 19.71
N ASP A 167 -1.63 -4.62 20.20
CA ASP A 167 -0.87 -4.80 21.43
C ASP A 167 -1.56 -4.21 22.68
N GLY A 168 -2.80 -3.73 22.53
CA GLY A 168 -3.56 -3.09 23.61
C GLY A 168 -3.18 -1.63 23.87
N SER A 169 -2.25 -1.04 23.11
CA SER A 169 -1.97 0.41 23.13
C SER A 169 -2.97 1.24 22.31
N GLN A 170 -4.13 0.63 22.01
CA GLN A 170 -5.17 1.16 21.15
C GLN A 170 -5.58 2.56 21.61
N ARG A 171 -5.67 3.48 20.65
CA ARG A 171 -6.09 4.88 20.85
C ARG A 171 -6.88 5.33 19.63
N PRO A 172 -7.73 6.36 19.73
CA PRO A 172 -8.30 6.98 18.55
C PRO A 172 -7.20 7.65 17.73
N GLY A 173 -7.20 7.45 16.42
CA GLY A 173 -6.21 8.09 15.56
C GLY A 173 -6.60 8.14 14.11
N TRP A 174 -5.99 9.09 13.40
CA TRP A 174 -5.98 9.11 11.94
C TRP A 174 -4.90 8.16 11.43
N VAL A 175 -5.29 7.31 10.49
CA VAL A 175 -4.40 6.46 9.71
C VAL A 175 -4.31 7.05 8.31
N PHE A 176 -3.09 7.20 7.80
CA PHE A 176 -2.83 7.60 6.42
C PHE A 176 -1.99 6.52 5.76
N SER A 177 -2.48 5.94 4.67
CA SER A 177 -1.81 4.90 3.89
C SER A 177 -1.23 5.49 2.61
N PHE A 178 -0.04 5.07 2.23
CA PHE A 178 0.68 5.60 1.09
C PHE A 178 1.24 4.47 0.22
N SER A 179 1.34 4.73 -1.08
CA SER A 179 2.06 3.89 -2.04
C SER A 179 2.77 4.80 -3.02
N GLU A 180 4.09 4.92 -2.86
CA GLU A 180 4.92 5.85 -3.60
C GLU A 180 5.85 5.11 -4.54
N THR A 181 6.04 5.68 -5.73
CA THR A 181 7.14 5.29 -6.61
C THR A 181 8.31 6.24 -6.38
N LEU A 182 9.39 5.72 -5.81
CA LEU A 182 10.61 6.46 -5.54
C LEU A 182 11.37 6.75 -6.84
N ALA A 183 12.17 7.83 -6.85
CA ALA A 183 13.02 8.18 -8.00
C ALA A 183 14.05 7.10 -8.36
N SER A 184 14.42 6.26 -7.39
CA SER A 184 15.26 5.08 -7.56
C SER A 184 14.58 3.93 -8.33
N GLY A 185 13.28 4.05 -8.63
CA GLY A 185 12.46 3.01 -9.27
C GLY A 185 11.80 2.03 -8.29
N GLY A 186 12.10 2.14 -6.99
CA GLY A 186 11.45 1.32 -5.95
C GLY A 186 10.04 1.79 -5.61
N THR A 187 9.25 0.89 -5.03
CA THR A 187 7.96 1.24 -4.43
C THR A 187 8.10 1.24 -2.91
N LEU A 188 7.61 2.30 -2.28
CA LEU A 188 7.56 2.48 -0.83
C LEU A 188 6.09 2.49 -0.40
N ILE A 189 5.69 1.51 0.42
CA ILE A 189 4.33 1.40 0.98
C ILE A 189 4.43 1.56 2.49
N TYR A 190 3.65 2.48 3.05
CA TYR A 190 3.74 2.81 4.46
C TYR A 190 2.44 3.41 5.01
N TRP A 191 2.34 3.41 6.34
CA TRP A 191 1.25 4.01 7.10
C TRP A 191 1.77 4.96 8.17
N PHE A 192 1.10 6.11 8.29
CA PHE A 192 1.24 7.01 9.43
C PHE A 192 0.06 6.85 10.38
N PHE A 193 0.34 6.83 11.67
CA PHE A 193 -0.67 6.86 12.74
C PHE A 193 -0.51 8.16 13.51
N VAL A 194 -1.55 8.98 13.52
CA VAL A 194 -1.58 10.28 14.20
C VAL A 194 -2.63 10.24 15.29
N ASP A 195 -2.26 10.64 16.50
CA ASP A 195 -3.13 10.68 17.66
C ASP A 195 -4.33 11.59 17.38
N GLY A 196 -5.54 11.03 17.44
CA GLY A 196 -6.78 11.74 17.17
C GLY A 196 -7.19 12.70 18.27
N ILE A 197 -6.49 12.70 19.41
CA ILE A 197 -6.68 13.58 20.57
C ILE A 197 -5.69 14.74 20.54
N THR A 198 -4.41 14.42 20.39
CA THR A 198 -3.31 15.40 20.55
C THR A 198 -2.77 15.93 19.22
N GLY A 199 -2.98 15.19 18.11
CA GLY A 199 -2.43 15.51 16.80
C GLY A 199 -0.96 15.14 16.65
N ALA A 200 -0.36 14.51 17.67
CA ALA A 200 1.00 14.04 17.62
C ALA A 200 1.10 12.80 16.71
N VAL A 201 2.16 12.72 15.92
CA VAL A 201 2.48 11.49 15.17
C VAL A 201 2.90 10.42 16.17
N LEU A 202 2.16 9.31 16.21
CA LEU A 202 2.42 8.20 17.12
C LEU A 202 3.53 7.30 16.59
N ARG A 203 3.44 6.95 15.30
CA ARG A 203 4.42 6.10 14.60
C ARG A 203 4.18 6.15 13.10
N ALA A 204 5.17 5.69 12.35
CA ALA A 204 5.01 5.22 10.98
C ALA A 204 5.52 3.78 10.87
N VAL A 205 4.88 2.99 10.01
CA VAL A 205 5.30 1.61 9.71
C VAL A 205 5.22 1.35 8.21
N ASN A 206 6.02 0.43 7.72
CA ASN A 206 5.96 -0.05 6.33
C ASN A 206 4.92 -1.17 6.14
N ASP A 207 4.84 -1.69 4.91
CA ASP A 207 4.01 -2.84 4.47
C ASP A 207 4.10 -4.10 5.35
N ARG A 208 5.18 -4.26 6.13
CA ARG A 208 5.39 -5.36 7.07
C ARG A 208 5.12 -5.03 8.53
N ASN A 209 4.55 -3.86 8.78
CA ASN A 209 4.29 -3.34 10.11
C ASN A 209 5.58 -3.16 10.95
N GLU A 210 6.73 -2.96 10.29
CA GLU A 210 7.98 -2.63 10.97
C GLU A 210 8.09 -1.11 11.14
N PRO A 211 8.58 -0.60 12.30
CA PRO A 211 8.70 0.83 12.53
C PRO A 211 9.63 1.52 11.52
N MET A 212 9.23 2.70 11.07
CA MET A 212 10.06 3.58 10.23
C MET A 212 10.65 4.71 11.07
N GLU A 213 11.88 5.09 10.76
CA GLU A 213 12.49 6.29 11.34
C GLU A 213 11.77 7.56 10.84
N LEU A 214 11.54 8.48 11.76
CA LEU A 214 10.87 9.77 11.51
C LEU A 214 11.80 10.94 11.89
N PRO A 215 11.82 12.03 11.09
CA PRO A 215 11.11 12.19 9.81
C PRO A 215 11.68 11.28 8.72
N ILE A 216 10.86 10.88 7.74
CA ILE A 216 11.31 10.03 6.64
C ILE A 216 12.39 10.77 5.82
N ASP A 217 13.59 10.20 5.74
CA ASP A 217 14.68 10.72 4.91
C ASP A 217 14.43 10.41 3.43
N ARG A 218 13.67 11.31 2.80
CA ARG A 218 13.31 11.24 1.37
C ARG A 218 14.53 11.32 0.45
N GLU A 219 15.56 12.06 0.85
CA GLU A 219 16.77 12.20 0.04
C GLU A 219 17.55 10.88 0.01
N ALA A 220 17.67 10.22 1.16
CA ALA A 220 18.28 8.89 1.24
C ALA A 220 17.51 7.86 0.41
N LEU A 221 16.18 7.84 0.49
CA LEU A 221 15.34 6.91 -0.28
C LEU A 221 15.38 7.16 -1.79
N SER A 222 15.64 8.41 -2.20
CA SER A 222 15.72 8.80 -3.61
C SER A 222 17.07 8.50 -4.26
N LYS A 223 18.12 8.27 -3.48
CA LYS A 223 19.46 7.95 -4.00
C LYS A 223 19.49 6.48 -4.46
N PRO A 224 19.69 6.19 -5.75
CA PRO A 224 19.95 4.82 -6.19
C PRO A 224 21.16 4.30 -5.44
N ARG A 225 21.04 3.17 -4.73
CA ARG A 225 22.21 2.53 -4.13
C ARG A 225 23.08 1.99 -5.26
N THR A 226 24.26 2.60 -5.45
CA THR A 226 25.24 2.21 -6.49
C THR A 226 25.89 0.87 -6.18
N ASP A 227 26.01 0.54 -4.89
CA ASP A 227 26.38 -0.78 -4.42
C ASP A 227 25.07 -1.57 -4.22
N ASN A 228 24.73 -2.41 -5.19
CA ASN A 228 23.56 -3.27 -5.16
C ASN A 228 23.91 -4.67 -5.69
N HIS A 229 22.98 -5.60 -5.52
CA HIS A 229 23.14 -7.01 -5.86
C HIS A 229 22.38 -7.41 -7.14
N GLU A 230 22.15 -6.47 -8.06
CA GLU A 230 21.55 -6.77 -9.36
C GLU A 230 22.33 -7.85 -10.11
N LYS A 231 23.66 -7.75 -10.13
CA LYS A 231 24.53 -8.73 -10.80
C LYS A 231 24.35 -10.14 -10.21
N ASP A 232 24.25 -10.24 -8.89
CA ASP A 232 24.09 -11.51 -8.19
C ASP A 232 22.72 -12.14 -8.48
N LEU A 233 21.66 -11.31 -8.54
CA LEU A 233 20.33 -11.76 -8.95
C LEU A 233 20.27 -12.20 -10.41
N ARG A 234 20.91 -11.45 -11.31
CA ARG A 234 21.02 -11.87 -12.71
C ARG A 234 21.78 -13.20 -12.85
N GLN A 235 22.80 -13.42 -12.03
CA GLN A 235 23.51 -14.70 -11.99
C GLN A 235 22.63 -15.82 -11.41
N PHE A 236 21.89 -15.57 -10.32
CA PHE A 236 20.96 -16.52 -9.72
C PHE A 236 19.94 -17.04 -10.75
N PHE A 237 19.23 -16.13 -11.43
CA PHE A 237 18.30 -16.49 -12.49
C PHE A 237 19.02 -16.99 -13.75
N GLY A 238 20.25 -16.54 -13.98
CA GLY A 238 21.15 -17.01 -15.04
C GLY A 238 21.36 -18.53 -14.97
N PHE A 239 21.65 -19.07 -13.80
CA PHE A 239 21.77 -20.52 -13.60
C PHE A 239 20.52 -21.29 -14.02
N ILE A 240 19.33 -20.74 -13.75
CA ILE A 240 18.06 -21.35 -14.18
C ILE A 240 17.95 -21.28 -15.71
N SER A 241 18.20 -20.10 -16.30
CA SER A 241 18.11 -19.87 -17.75
C SER A 241 19.06 -20.75 -18.57
N THR A 242 20.22 -21.11 -18.01
CA THR A 242 21.24 -21.92 -18.69
C THR A 242 21.13 -23.41 -18.37
N GLY A 243 20.00 -23.87 -17.80
CA GLY A 243 19.77 -25.28 -17.51
C GLY A 243 20.60 -25.85 -16.37
N GLN A 244 21.01 -24.99 -15.42
CA GLN A 244 21.83 -25.31 -14.25
C GLN A 244 21.09 -24.99 -12.92
N PRO A 245 19.84 -25.43 -12.72
CA PRO A 245 19.02 -25.02 -11.59
C PRO A 245 19.58 -25.45 -10.22
N GLU A 246 20.42 -26.48 -10.16
CA GLU A 246 21.14 -26.89 -8.95
C GLU A 246 22.08 -25.80 -8.43
N TRP A 247 22.66 -24.98 -9.31
CA TRP A 247 23.49 -23.85 -8.90
C TRP A 247 22.65 -22.71 -8.35
N ALA A 248 21.44 -22.48 -8.88
CA ALA A 248 20.49 -21.53 -8.29
C ALA A 248 20.06 -21.96 -6.88
N VAL A 249 19.78 -23.25 -6.66
CA VAL A 249 19.44 -23.78 -5.33
C VAL A 249 20.57 -23.53 -4.31
N ARG A 250 21.85 -23.65 -4.73
CA ARG A 250 23.01 -23.35 -3.85
C ARG A 250 23.13 -21.87 -3.46
N GLN A 251 22.54 -20.98 -4.25
CA GLN A 251 22.47 -19.55 -3.98
C GLN A 251 21.27 -19.16 -3.10
N LEU A 252 20.44 -20.12 -2.69
CA LEU A 252 19.43 -19.90 -1.65
C LEU A 252 20.10 -19.85 -0.28
N ALA A 253 19.63 -18.94 0.58
CA ALA A 253 19.99 -18.91 1.98
C ALA A 253 19.32 -20.07 2.73
N SER A 254 19.89 -20.45 3.89
CA SER A 254 19.32 -21.50 4.74
C SER A 254 17.85 -21.23 5.10
N ALA A 255 17.44 -19.96 5.26
CA ALA A 255 16.05 -19.61 5.52
C ALA A 255 15.08 -20.01 4.38
N ALA A 256 15.50 -19.92 3.12
CA ALA A 256 14.71 -20.32 1.94
C ALA A 256 14.75 -21.82 1.67
N SER A 257 15.80 -22.51 2.13
CA SER A 257 16.08 -23.91 1.83
C SER A 257 16.71 -24.60 3.05
N SER A 258 15.97 -24.64 4.15
CA SER A 258 16.46 -25.08 5.47
C SER A 258 16.70 -26.58 5.57
N THR A 259 16.14 -27.36 4.65
CA THR A 259 16.26 -28.81 4.58
C THR A 259 16.50 -29.29 3.15
N GLU A 260 17.01 -30.51 3.00
CA GLU A 260 17.12 -31.17 1.69
C GLU A 260 15.75 -31.26 0.99
N ALA A 261 14.68 -31.55 1.74
CA ALA A 261 13.33 -31.61 1.18
C ALA A 261 12.87 -30.27 0.59
N THR A 262 13.18 -29.15 1.24
CA THR A 262 12.91 -27.81 0.68
C THR A 262 13.82 -27.47 -0.50
N ALA A 263 15.09 -27.89 -0.47
CA ALA A 263 16.01 -27.72 -1.60
C ALA A 263 15.51 -28.44 -2.86
N GLN A 264 15.06 -29.69 -2.70
CA GLN A 264 14.50 -30.49 -3.79
C GLN A 264 13.19 -29.90 -4.35
N LYS A 265 12.35 -29.28 -3.52
CA LYS A 265 11.17 -28.55 -3.99
C LYS A 265 11.55 -27.35 -4.85
N TRP A 266 12.57 -26.58 -4.44
CA TRP A 266 13.08 -25.48 -5.26
C TRP A 266 13.72 -25.97 -6.55
N LEU A 267 14.48 -27.07 -6.51
CA LEU A 267 15.06 -27.68 -7.70
C LEU A 267 13.97 -28.09 -8.70
N ALA A 268 12.95 -28.82 -8.25
CA ALA A 268 11.81 -29.22 -9.07
C ALA A 268 11.04 -28.01 -9.62
N ASN A 269 10.90 -26.95 -8.82
CA ASN A 269 10.30 -25.70 -9.24
C ASN A 269 11.09 -25.07 -10.40
N PHE A 270 12.41 -24.88 -10.26
CA PHE A 270 13.24 -24.29 -11.31
C PHE A 270 13.35 -25.20 -12.55
N GLN A 271 13.37 -26.52 -12.39
CA GLN A 271 13.36 -27.48 -13.50
C GLN A 271 12.03 -27.52 -14.27
N SER A 272 10.94 -27.00 -13.69
CA SER A 272 9.66 -26.93 -14.41
C SER A 272 9.68 -25.91 -15.56
N LEU A 273 10.69 -25.02 -15.59
CA LEU A 273 10.84 -23.97 -16.60
C LEU A 273 11.63 -24.49 -17.80
N SER A 274 11.07 -24.35 -19.00
CA SER A 274 11.76 -24.66 -20.26
C SER A 274 12.63 -23.51 -20.75
N ALA A 275 12.25 -22.27 -20.44
CA ALA A 275 13.07 -21.08 -20.70
C ALA A 275 12.78 -20.00 -19.65
N LEU A 276 13.81 -19.20 -19.34
CA LEU A 276 13.69 -18.04 -18.45
C LEU A 276 14.64 -16.95 -18.92
N THR A 277 14.16 -15.71 -19.01
CA THR A 277 14.98 -14.53 -19.29
C THR A 277 14.70 -13.44 -18.26
N VAL A 278 15.75 -12.81 -17.73
CA VAL A 278 15.61 -11.66 -16.84
C VAL A 278 15.36 -10.40 -17.67
N VAL A 279 14.17 -9.82 -17.54
CA VAL A 279 13.77 -8.57 -18.21
C VAL A 279 14.29 -7.36 -17.44
N SER A 280 14.01 -7.29 -16.14
CA SER A 280 14.48 -6.21 -15.26
C SER A 280 14.78 -6.72 -13.86
N VAL A 281 15.69 -6.03 -13.18
CA VAL A 281 15.91 -6.14 -11.73
C VAL A 281 15.81 -4.72 -11.21
N GLU A 282 14.82 -4.47 -10.36
CA GLU A 282 14.52 -3.17 -9.77
C GLU A 282 14.74 -3.28 -8.27
N GLN A 283 15.39 -2.28 -7.66
CA GLN A 283 15.45 -2.17 -6.21
C GLN A 283 14.02 -1.97 -5.68
N ALA A 284 13.65 -2.65 -4.60
CA ALA A 284 12.32 -2.60 -4.03
C ALA A 284 12.40 -2.38 -2.52
N SER A 285 11.35 -1.80 -1.92
CA SER A 285 11.23 -1.66 -0.46
C SER A 285 12.49 -1.09 0.20
N LEU A 286 13.06 -0.01 -0.37
CA LEU A 286 14.35 0.55 0.05
C LEU A 286 14.38 0.96 1.52
N GLU A 287 13.24 1.36 2.06
CA GLU A 287 13.01 1.63 3.48
C GLU A 287 13.26 0.43 4.40
N LEU A 288 13.18 -0.79 3.85
CA LEU A 288 13.44 -2.04 4.57
C LEU A 288 14.89 -2.51 4.44
N TRP A 289 15.69 -1.85 3.60
CA TRP A 289 17.05 -2.30 3.36
C TRP A 289 17.92 -2.01 4.58
N THR A 290 18.45 -3.06 5.17
CA THR A 290 19.43 -3.00 6.25
C THR A 290 20.77 -3.56 5.76
N ALA A 291 21.80 -3.48 6.59
CA ALA A 291 23.05 -4.19 6.33
C ALA A 291 22.87 -5.73 6.25
N GLU A 292 21.72 -6.24 6.70
CA GLU A 292 21.41 -7.66 6.82
C GLU A 292 20.38 -8.13 5.79
N ARG A 293 19.76 -7.22 5.03
CA ARG A 293 18.70 -7.58 4.10
C ARG A 293 18.44 -6.52 3.04
N GLU A 294 18.19 -6.96 1.82
CA GLU A 294 17.76 -6.11 0.71
C GLU A 294 16.62 -6.77 -0.09
N PHE A 295 15.85 -5.96 -0.80
CA PHE A 295 14.68 -6.40 -1.56
C PHE A 295 14.72 -5.90 -2.99
N TYR A 296 14.28 -6.78 -3.89
CA TYR A 296 14.30 -6.53 -5.32
C TYR A 296 13.00 -7.02 -5.96
N LYS A 297 12.53 -6.28 -6.96
CA LYS A 297 11.49 -6.73 -7.87
C LYS A 297 12.17 -7.18 -9.17
N VAL A 298 11.98 -8.44 -9.52
CA VAL A 298 12.57 -9.03 -10.71
C VAL A 298 11.45 -9.37 -11.69
N THR A 299 11.51 -8.77 -12.88
CA THR A 299 10.61 -9.11 -13.99
C THR A 299 11.30 -10.14 -14.87
N LEU A 300 10.61 -11.24 -15.12
CA LEU A 300 11.07 -12.40 -15.86
C LEU A 300 10.15 -12.66 -17.03
N ASP A 301 10.70 -13.12 -18.16
CA ASP A 301 9.93 -13.76 -19.23
C ASP A 301 10.17 -15.26 -19.16
N VAL A 302 9.11 -16.04 -19.02
CA VAL A 302 9.17 -17.45 -18.62
C VAL A 302 8.40 -18.30 -19.62
N GLN A 303 8.96 -19.46 -19.94
CA GLN A 303 8.24 -20.56 -20.60
C GLN A 303 8.25 -21.78 -19.68
N THR A 304 7.10 -22.39 -19.48
CA THR A 304 6.92 -23.60 -18.68
C THR A 304 6.93 -24.84 -19.57
N SER A 305 7.47 -25.94 -19.05
CA SER A 305 7.49 -27.22 -19.76
C SER A 305 6.12 -27.92 -19.80
N GLU A 306 5.22 -27.56 -18.87
CA GLU A 306 3.85 -28.09 -18.77
C GLU A 306 2.82 -27.02 -19.21
N LEU A 307 1.71 -27.47 -19.81
CA LEU A 307 0.59 -26.62 -20.26
C LEU A 307 -0.21 -26.01 -19.10
N GLN A 308 -0.07 -26.55 -17.89
CA GLN A 308 -0.75 -26.06 -16.68
C GLN A 308 0.22 -25.27 -15.81
N GLU A 309 -0.28 -24.19 -15.19
CA GLU A 309 0.47 -23.37 -14.25
C GLU A 309 0.98 -24.23 -13.09
N LYS A 310 2.28 -24.20 -12.85
CA LYS A 310 2.94 -24.98 -11.80
C LYS A 310 3.85 -24.06 -11.01
N TYR A 311 3.81 -24.20 -9.68
CA TYR A 311 4.64 -23.43 -8.75
C TYR A 311 4.54 -21.90 -8.92
N GLY A 312 3.40 -21.41 -9.42
CA GLY A 312 3.12 -19.99 -9.60
C GLY A 312 3.78 -19.34 -10.83
N TRP A 313 4.29 -20.13 -11.78
CA TRP A 313 4.82 -19.62 -13.05
C TRP A 313 3.76 -19.65 -14.14
N ASN A 314 3.66 -18.54 -14.86
CA ASN A 314 2.81 -18.41 -16.03
C ASN A 314 3.68 -18.28 -17.28
N ASN A 315 3.21 -18.73 -18.44
CA ASN A 315 3.91 -18.43 -19.69
C ASN A 315 3.88 -16.91 -19.96
N GLY A 316 5.02 -16.33 -20.31
CA GLY A 316 5.19 -14.89 -20.52
C GLY A 316 5.75 -14.16 -19.29
N ARG A 317 5.29 -12.92 -19.09
CA ARG A 317 5.82 -12.05 -18.02
C ARG A 317 5.38 -12.51 -16.63
N ASN A 318 6.38 -12.68 -15.76
CA ASN A 318 6.23 -12.94 -14.34
C ASN A 318 6.97 -11.88 -13.53
N VAL A 319 6.42 -11.53 -12.38
CA VAL A 319 7.10 -10.70 -11.37
C VAL A 319 7.45 -11.59 -10.18
N ARG A 320 8.67 -11.42 -9.66
CA ARG A 320 9.12 -12.03 -8.40
C ARG A 320 9.69 -10.97 -7.47
N TRP A 321 9.24 -11.01 -6.23
CA TRP A 321 9.79 -10.20 -5.15
C TRP A 321 10.83 -11.05 -4.43
N VAL A 322 12.08 -10.56 -4.44
CA VAL A 322 13.26 -11.31 -4.00
C VAL A 322 13.87 -10.58 -2.82
N SER A 323 14.01 -11.30 -1.71
CA SER A 323 14.77 -10.84 -0.54
C SER A 323 16.12 -11.51 -0.56
N ILE A 324 17.20 -10.76 -0.37
CA ILE A 324 18.56 -11.30 -0.21
C ILE A 324 19.12 -10.93 1.16
N ILE A 325 19.98 -11.80 1.71
CA ILE A 325 20.66 -11.59 2.99
C ILE A 325 22.15 -11.93 2.84
N PRO A 326 23.04 -11.30 3.64
CA PRO A 326 24.45 -11.66 3.65
C PRO A 326 24.64 -13.06 4.24
N GLN A 327 25.69 -13.75 3.78
CA GLN A 327 26.12 -15.07 4.28
C GLN A 327 27.56 -15.07 4.81
N GLY A 328 28.13 -13.88 5.03
CA GLY A 328 29.52 -13.69 5.38
C GLY A 328 30.45 -13.67 4.17
N ALA A 329 31.70 -13.21 4.36
CA ALA A 329 32.72 -13.08 3.31
C ALA A 329 32.29 -12.28 2.06
N GLY A 330 31.32 -11.37 2.22
CA GLY A 330 30.80 -10.53 1.13
C GLY A 330 29.80 -11.22 0.20
N ALA A 331 29.43 -12.48 0.44
CA ALA A 331 28.44 -13.18 -0.36
C ALA A 331 27.02 -12.88 0.11
N TRP A 332 26.11 -12.66 -0.85
CA TRP A 332 24.68 -12.47 -0.62
C TRP A 332 23.89 -13.61 -1.26
N LYS A 333 22.84 -14.06 -0.56
CA LYS A 333 22.00 -15.19 -1.01
C LYS A 333 20.53 -14.86 -0.95
N VAL A 334 19.77 -15.49 -1.85
CA VAL A 334 18.32 -15.35 -1.93
C VAL A 334 17.67 -16.02 -0.73
N SER A 335 17.06 -15.22 0.13
CA SER A 335 16.37 -15.64 1.35
C SER A 335 14.87 -15.86 1.17
N ALA A 336 14.27 -15.24 0.14
CA ALA A 336 12.87 -15.47 -0.23
C ALA A 336 12.64 -15.11 -1.70
N LEU A 337 11.66 -15.76 -2.32
CA LEU A 337 11.18 -15.49 -3.67
C LEU A 337 9.66 -15.66 -3.70
N SER A 338 8.94 -14.55 -3.89
CA SER A 338 7.49 -14.46 -3.74
C SER A 338 6.81 -13.96 -5.02
N SER A 339 5.56 -14.34 -5.25
CA SER A 339 4.73 -13.85 -6.37
C SER A 339 4.00 -12.54 -6.06
N SER A 340 4.02 -12.10 -4.80
CA SER A 340 3.49 -10.83 -4.30
C SER A 340 4.56 -10.10 -3.46
N PRO A 341 4.45 -8.77 -3.31
CA PRO A 341 5.34 -7.98 -2.46
C PRO A 341 5.49 -8.53 -1.04
#